data_AF-A0A9C8Q4D5-F1
#
_entry.id   AF-A0A9C8Q4D5-F1
#
_cell.length_a   1.000
_cell.length_b   1.000
_cell.length_c   1.000
_cell.angle_alpha   90.00
_cell.angle_beta   90.00
_cell.angle_gamma   90.00
#
_symmetry.space_group_name_H-M   'P 1'
#
loop_
_entity.id
_entity.type
_entity.pdbx_description
1 polymer ?
#
loop_
_entity_poly.entity_id
_entity_poly.type
_entity_poly.pdbx_seq_one_letter_code
_entity_poly.pdbx_strand_id
1 'polypeptide(L)'
;ALLTRLNDASDVEDSSVRAIQEVQIRFLMAAANAGVIKLQMEEPDLREVLRAQEPEMRASIKNNALASSAYTYQAFSDEEVQKYAAALEDPKMQEVYALMNAVQFEIMANRYEVVAQRLAGMQPSQEL
;
A
#
# COMPACT_ATOMS: atom_id res chain seq x y z
N ALA A 1 -18.96 -1.60 -13.54
CA ALA A 1 -18.16 -1.83 -14.76
C ALA A 1 -17.14 -0.71 -14.99
N LEU A 2 -17.57 0.55 -15.23
CA LEU A 2 -16.63 1.66 -15.49
C LEU A 2 -15.67 1.98 -14.34
N LEU A 3 -16.17 2.10 -13.10
CA LEU A 3 -15.31 2.36 -11.93
C LEU A 3 -14.34 1.20 -11.64
N THR A 4 -14.77 -0.04 -11.88
CA THR A 4 -13.91 -1.23 -11.77
C THR A 4 -12.76 -1.16 -12.77
N ARG A 5 -13.07 -0.85 -14.05
CA ARG A 5 -12.07 -0.65 -15.11
C ARG A 5 -11.08 0.46 -14.76
N LEU A 6 -11.56 1.56 -14.17
CA LEU A 6 -10.71 2.67 -13.74
C LEU A 6 -9.74 2.25 -12.62
N ASN A 7 -10.22 1.47 -11.64
CA ASN A 7 -9.37 0.93 -10.57
C ASN A 7 -8.33 -0.05 -11.12
N ASP A 8 -8.72 -0.94 -12.02
CA ASP A 8 -7.79 -1.89 -12.65
C ASP A 8 -6.75 -1.14 -13.52
N ALA A 9 -7.18 -0.12 -14.28
CA ALA A 9 -6.30 0.69 -15.14
C ALA A 9 -5.36 1.63 -14.38
N SER A 10 -5.53 1.84 -13.08
CA SER A 10 -4.60 2.65 -12.28
C SER A 10 -3.57 1.80 -11.54
N ASP A 11 -3.59 0.48 -11.71
CA ASP A 11 -2.72 -0.53 -11.05
C ASP A 11 -2.53 -0.27 -9.54
N VAL A 12 -3.58 0.25 -8.90
CA VAL A 12 -3.54 0.59 -7.47
C VAL A 12 -3.54 -0.70 -6.64
N GLU A 13 -4.12 -1.78 -7.13
CA GLU A 13 -4.31 -2.99 -6.31
C GLU A 13 -3.04 -3.83 -6.17
N ASP A 14 -2.38 -4.19 -7.28
CA ASP A 14 -1.27 -5.13 -7.26
C ASP A 14 0.03 -4.51 -6.73
N SER A 15 0.33 -3.29 -7.21
CA SER A 15 1.48 -2.52 -6.74
C SER A 15 1.36 -2.15 -5.26
N SER A 16 0.14 -1.84 -4.77
CA SER A 16 -0.05 -1.46 -3.36
C SER A 16 0.10 -2.62 -2.40
N VAL A 17 -0.40 -3.82 -2.71
CA VAL A 17 -0.35 -4.92 -1.73
C VAL A 17 1.09 -5.33 -1.45
N ARG A 18 1.89 -5.55 -2.50
CA ARG A 18 3.31 -5.93 -2.34
C ARG A 18 4.11 -4.87 -1.62
N ALA A 19 3.86 -3.60 -1.94
CA ALA A 19 4.57 -2.52 -1.31
C ALA A 19 4.16 -2.28 0.15
N ILE A 20 2.88 -2.44 0.49
CA ILE A 20 2.41 -2.40 1.88
C ILE A 20 3.08 -3.52 2.69
N GLN A 21 3.15 -4.74 2.16
CA GLN A 21 3.86 -5.84 2.82
C GLN A 21 5.34 -5.51 3.03
N GLU A 22 6.02 -4.99 2.01
CA GLU A 22 7.44 -4.62 2.11
C GLU A 22 7.68 -3.53 3.15
N VAL A 23 6.83 -2.49 3.20
CA VAL A 23 6.88 -1.44 4.23
C VAL A 23 6.65 -2.03 5.63
N GLN A 24 5.68 -2.93 5.78
CA GLN A 24 5.40 -3.59 7.06
C GLN A 24 6.59 -4.43 7.54
N ILE A 25 7.21 -5.21 6.66
CA ILE A 25 8.40 -6.02 6.99
C ILE A 25 9.54 -5.12 7.43
N ARG A 26 9.89 -4.09 6.63
CA ARG A 26 10.98 -3.17 6.97
C ARG A 26 10.74 -2.49 8.32
N PHE A 27 9.50 -2.08 8.59
CA PHE A 27 9.13 -1.50 9.88
C PHE A 27 9.33 -2.49 11.04
N LEU A 28 8.83 -3.73 10.93
CA LEU A 28 8.98 -4.75 11.95
C LEU A 28 10.44 -5.11 12.21
N MET A 29 11.24 -5.25 11.15
CA MET A 29 12.68 -5.50 11.24
C MET A 29 13.42 -4.34 11.91
N ALA A 30 13.12 -3.09 11.52
CA ALA A 30 13.71 -1.91 12.13
C ALA A 30 13.34 -1.78 13.62
N ALA A 31 12.08 -2.05 13.98
CA ALA A 31 11.62 -2.03 15.37
C ALA A 31 12.29 -3.13 16.21
N ALA A 32 12.49 -4.32 15.65
CA ALA A 32 13.20 -5.41 16.31
C ALA A 32 14.68 -5.10 16.54
N ASN A 33 15.37 -4.60 15.51
CA ASN A 33 16.76 -4.16 15.60
C ASN A 33 16.96 -3.03 16.61
N ALA A 34 15.95 -2.17 16.76
CA ALA A 34 15.95 -1.09 17.72
C ALA A 34 15.53 -1.53 19.14
N GLY A 35 15.25 -2.82 19.36
CA GLY A 35 14.88 -3.39 20.65
C GLY A 35 13.45 -3.06 21.12
N VAL A 36 12.63 -2.45 20.26
CA VAL A 36 11.25 -2.06 20.59
C VAL A 36 10.35 -3.29 20.70
N ILE A 37 10.57 -4.29 19.85
CA ILE A 37 9.83 -5.55 19.84
C ILE A 37 10.78 -6.73 19.81
N LYS A 38 10.31 -7.89 20.26
CA LYS A 38 10.99 -9.17 20.06
C LYS A 38 10.24 -9.96 18.99
N LEU A 39 10.86 -10.15 17.83
CA LEU A 39 10.31 -11.01 16.79
C LEU A 39 10.30 -12.47 17.28
N GLN A 40 9.22 -13.17 16.96
CA GLN A 40 9.07 -14.61 17.25
C GLN A 40 9.38 -15.49 16.04
N MET A 41 9.68 -14.87 14.91
CA MET A 41 9.91 -15.51 13.61
C MET A 41 10.98 -14.75 12.85
N GLU A 42 11.71 -15.45 11.99
CA GLU A 42 12.71 -14.86 11.11
C GLU A 42 12.03 -14.15 9.92
N GLU A 43 12.75 -13.24 9.26
CA GLU A 43 12.21 -12.47 8.12
C GLU A 43 11.56 -13.35 7.03
N PRO A 44 12.14 -14.50 6.62
CA PRO A 44 11.52 -15.35 5.59
C PRO A 44 10.14 -15.86 6.01
N ASP A 45 9.99 -16.30 7.26
CA ASP A 45 8.73 -16.82 7.78
C ASP A 45 7.70 -15.69 7.90
N LEU A 46 8.12 -14.51 8.34
CA LEU A 46 7.27 -13.32 8.40
C LEU A 46 6.75 -12.93 7.00
N ARG A 47 7.62 -12.99 5.99
CA ARG A 47 7.24 -12.77 4.58
C ARG A 47 6.19 -13.76 4.12
N GLU A 48 6.31 -15.04 4.49
CA GLU A 48 5.33 -16.06 4.12
C GLU A 48 3.97 -15.83 4.79
N VAL A 49 3.96 -15.48 6.08
CA VAL A 49 2.72 -15.16 6.81
C VAL A 49 1.99 -13.96 6.18
N LEU A 50 2.73 -12.92 5.79
CA LEU A 50 2.14 -11.74 5.15
C LEU A 50 1.64 -12.05 3.73
N ARG A 51 2.34 -12.89 2.97
CA ARG A 51 1.86 -13.38 1.66
C ARG A 51 0.58 -14.21 1.79
N ALA A 52 0.46 -15.03 2.82
CA ALA A 52 -0.75 -15.82 3.04
C ALA A 52 -2.00 -14.93 3.25
N GLN A 53 -1.83 -13.73 3.78
CA GLN A 53 -2.90 -12.74 4.00
C GLN A 53 -3.16 -11.84 2.77
N GLU A 54 -2.34 -11.94 1.72
CA GLU A 54 -2.46 -11.14 0.51
C GLU A 54 -3.86 -11.16 -0.12
N PRO A 55 -4.54 -12.31 -0.28
CA PRO A 55 -5.85 -12.36 -0.94
C PRO A 55 -6.92 -11.56 -0.19
N GLU A 56 -6.92 -11.63 1.14
CA GLU A 56 -7.87 -10.90 1.99
C GLU A 56 -7.59 -9.39 1.93
N MET A 57 -6.32 -9.00 2.04
CA MET A 57 -5.90 -7.60 1.92
C MET A 57 -6.31 -7.02 0.56
N ARG A 58 -6.07 -7.76 -0.52
CA ARG A 58 -6.45 -7.38 -1.88
C ARG A 58 -7.96 -7.17 -2.01
N ALA A 59 -8.77 -8.10 -1.49
CA ALA A 59 -10.22 -7.97 -1.52
C ALA A 59 -10.70 -6.72 -0.75
N SER A 60 -10.10 -6.45 0.41
CA SER A 60 -10.40 -5.24 1.20
C SER A 60 -10.04 -3.96 0.45
N ILE A 61 -8.85 -3.90 -0.16
CA ILE A 61 -8.41 -2.75 -0.96
C ILE A 61 -9.35 -2.54 -2.15
N LYS A 62 -9.71 -3.60 -2.87
CA LYS A 62 -10.60 -3.52 -4.04
C LYS A 62 -11.98 -2.97 -3.68
N ASN A 63 -12.54 -3.42 -2.55
CA ASN A 63 -13.84 -2.93 -2.06
C ASN A 63 -13.77 -1.44 -1.67
N ASN A 64 -12.72 -1.05 -0.95
CA ASN A 64 -12.52 0.35 -0.56
C ASN A 64 -12.27 1.24 -1.79
N ALA A 65 -11.44 0.80 -2.73
CA ALA A 65 -11.13 1.53 -3.95
C ALA A 65 -12.39 1.78 -4.79
N LEU A 66 -13.33 0.83 -4.84
CA LEU A 66 -14.59 1.03 -5.56
C LEU A 66 -15.43 2.14 -4.91
N ALA A 67 -15.56 2.13 -3.58
CA ALA A 67 -16.28 3.16 -2.85
C ALA A 67 -15.61 4.55 -2.99
N SER A 68 -14.29 4.60 -2.85
CA SER A 68 -13.51 5.82 -3.05
C SER A 68 -13.65 6.36 -4.46
N SER A 69 -13.52 5.52 -5.50
CA SER A 69 -13.69 5.95 -6.89
C SER A 69 -15.10 6.43 -7.18
N ALA A 70 -16.13 5.79 -6.62
CA ALA A 70 -17.50 6.27 -6.75
C ALA A 70 -17.65 7.69 -6.19
N TYR A 71 -17.02 7.99 -5.05
CA TYR A 71 -17.02 9.33 -4.45
C TYR A 71 -16.18 10.33 -5.25
N THR A 72 -14.95 9.96 -5.63
CA THR A 72 -14.02 10.83 -6.38
C THR A 72 -14.58 11.26 -7.72
N TYR A 73 -15.25 10.36 -8.44
CA TYR A 73 -15.79 10.62 -9.77
C TYR A 73 -17.29 10.91 -9.76
N GLN A 74 -17.93 11.14 -8.60
CA GLN A 74 -19.39 11.31 -8.49
C GLN A 74 -19.97 12.46 -9.33
N ALA A 75 -19.15 13.46 -9.65
CA ALA A 75 -19.53 14.64 -10.43
C ALA A 75 -19.25 14.49 -11.93
N PHE A 76 -18.62 13.39 -12.35
CA PHE A 76 -18.24 13.13 -13.73
C PHE A 76 -19.37 12.37 -14.43
N SER A 77 -19.60 12.67 -15.70
CA SER A 77 -20.44 11.85 -16.56
C SER A 77 -19.78 10.51 -16.88
N ASP A 78 -20.58 9.52 -17.26
CA ASP A 78 -20.08 8.21 -17.71
C ASP A 78 -19.09 8.35 -18.88
N GLU A 79 -19.31 9.30 -19.79
CA GLU A 79 -18.42 9.56 -20.93
C GLU A 79 -17.05 10.08 -20.47
N GLU A 80 -17.01 10.97 -19.49
CA GLU A 80 -15.76 11.49 -18.93
C GLU A 80 -15.00 10.40 -18.18
N VAL A 81 -15.69 9.58 -17.38
CA VAL A 81 -15.08 8.43 -16.69
C VAL A 81 -14.53 7.43 -17.71
N GLN A 82 -15.25 7.17 -18.80
CA GLN A 82 -14.80 6.26 -19.86
C GLN A 82 -13.58 6.79 -20.61
N LYS A 83 -13.55 8.08 -20.94
CA LYS A 83 -12.40 8.75 -21.58
C LYS A 83 -11.17 8.68 -20.68
N TYR A 84 -11.36 8.92 -19.39
CA TYR A 84 -10.29 8.86 -18.41
C TYR A 84 -9.75 7.44 -18.22
N ALA A 85 -10.64 6.44 -18.10
CA ALA A 85 -10.23 5.03 -18.04
C ALA A 85 -9.41 4.61 -19.27
N ALA A 86 -9.83 5.03 -20.47
CA ALA A 86 -9.07 4.75 -21.69
C ALA A 86 -7.70 5.43 -21.71
N ALA A 87 -7.57 6.63 -21.13
CA ALA A 87 -6.28 7.29 -20.99
C ALA A 87 -5.36 6.55 -20.01
N LEU A 88 -5.90 6.07 -18.88
CA LEU A 88 -5.13 5.28 -17.90
C LEU A 88 -4.60 3.97 -18.50
N GLU A 89 -5.34 3.33 -19.38
CA GLU A 89 -4.93 2.10 -20.07
C GLU A 89 -3.79 2.31 -21.10
N ASP A 90 -3.45 3.56 -21.45
CA ASP A 90 -2.29 3.84 -22.31
C ASP A 90 -1.00 3.34 -21.61
N PRO A 91 -0.12 2.58 -22.30
CA PRO A 91 1.11 2.05 -21.70
C PRO A 91 2.00 3.10 -21.04
N LYS A 92 2.03 4.34 -21.56
CA LYS A 92 2.80 5.43 -20.94
C LYS A 92 2.16 5.88 -19.64
N MET A 93 0.83 5.91 -19.58
CA MET A 93 0.12 6.24 -18.35
C MET A 93 0.31 5.14 -17.30
N GLN A 94 0.28 3.87 -17.70
CA GLN A 94 0.63 2.75 -16.82
C GLN A 94 2.04 2.92 -16.23
N GLU A 95 3.03 3.26 -17.06
CA GLU A 95 4.40 3.48 -16.61
C GLU A 95 4.50 4.64 -15.61
N VAL A 96 3.80 5.76 -15.86
CA VAL A 96 3.76 6.89 -14.92
C VAL A 96 3.20 6.45 -13.57
N TYR A 97 2.09 5.72 -13.54
CA TYR A 97 1.51 5.22 -12.29
C TYR A 97 2.42 4.24 -11.57
N ALA A 98 3.06 3.32 -12.30
CA ALA A 98 4.03 2.40 -11.72
C ALA A 98 5.21 3.15 -11.05
N LEU A 99 5.74 4.17 -11.71
CA LEU A 99 6.82 5.01 -11.18
C LEU A 99 6.37 5.85 -9.98
N MET A 100 5.20 6.48 -10.05
CA MET A 100 4.63 7.26 -8.95
C MET A 100 4.41 6.39 -7.72
N ASN A 101 3.82 5.21 -7.89
CA ASN A 101 3.61 4.24 -6.82
C ASN A 101 4.94 3.81 -6.22
N ALA A 102 5.94 3.45 -7.04
CA ALA A 102 7.26 3.07 -6.56
C ALA A 102 7.92 4.16 -5.69
N VAL A 103 7.87 5.43 -6.14
CA VAL A 103 8.40 6.56 -5.38
C VAL A 103 7.64 6.75 -4.06
N GLN A 104 6.31 6.69 -4.09
CA GLN A 104 5.48 6.83 -2.89
C GLN A 104 5.84 5.76 -1.86
N PHE A 105 5.97 4.50 -2.29
CA PHE A 105 6.29 3.39 -1.39
C PHE A 105 7.70 3.47 -0.82
N GLU A 106 8.68 3.89 -1.62
CA GLU A 106 10.04 4.11 -1.14
C GLU A 106 10.09 5.23 -0.09
N ILE A 107 9.37 6.33 -0.31
CA ILE A 107 9.24 7.40 0.69
C ILE A 107 8.56 6.88 1.97
N MET A 108 7.49 6.09 1.85
CA MET A 108 6.83 5.50 3.01
C MET A 108 7.78 4.60 3.79
N ALA A 109 8.47 3.68 3.12
CA ALA A 109 9.45 2.77 3.75
C ALA A 109 10.49 3.55 4.56
N ASN A 110 11.15 4.53 3.94
CA ASN A 110 12.15 5.37 4.59
C ASN A 110 11.58 6.09 5.82
N ARG A 111 10.34 6.60 5.75
CA ARG A 111 9.69 7.27 6.88
C ARG A 111 9.37 6.31 8.02
N TYR A 112 8.92 5.10 7.72
CA TYR A 112 8.63 4.09 8.74
C TYR A 112 9.89 3.62 9.46
N GLU A 113 11.01 3.47 8.76
CA GLU A 113 12.32 3.17 9.37
C GLU A 113 12.75 4.27 10.36
N VAL A 114 12.60 5.54 9.98
CA VAL A 114 12.86 6.68 10.87
C VAL A 114 11.94 6.66 12.10
N VAL A 115 10.65 6.31 11.92
CA VAL A 115 9.72 6.17 13.06
C VAL A 115 10.14 5.04 13.99
N ALA A 116 10.52 3.88 13.47
CA ALA A 116 10.99 2.74 14.26
C ALA A 116 12.23 3.12 15.11
N GLN A 117 13.18 3.85 14.52
CA GLN A 117 14.35 4.36 15.26
C GLN A 117 13.96 5.33 16.38
N ARG A 118 12.97 6.21 16.15
CA ARG A 118 12.50 7.14 17.19
C ARG A 118 11.78 6.43 18.32
N LEU A 119 11.00 5.38 18.03
CA LEU A 119 10.32 4.57 19.04
C LEU A 119 11.32 3.91 19.99
N ALA A 120 12.51 3.54 19.53
CA ALA A 120 13.59 3.01 20.36
C ALA A 120 14.02 3.96 21.50
N GLY A 121 13.94 5.27 21.25
CA GLY A 121 14.28 6.31 22.23
C GLY A 121 13.11 6.69 23.15
N MET A 122 11.90 6.20 22.88
CA MET A 122 10.75 6.42 23.74
C MET A 122 10.72 5.31 24.79
N GLN A 123 10.94 5.65 26.06
CA GLN A 123 10.70 4.69 27.14
C GLN A 123 9.22 4.25 27.09
N PRO A 124 8.91 2.98 27.41
CA PRO A 124 7.54 2.55 27.56
C PRO A 124 6.89 3.50 28.56
N SER A 125 5.81 4.18 28.17
CA SER A 125 4.98 4.93 29.10
C SER A 125 4.58 3.95 30.20
N GLN A 126 5.05 4.18 31.43
CA GLN A 126 4.52 3.50 32.60
C GLN A 126 3.02 3.72 32.60
N GLU A 127 2.26 2.63 32.52
CA GLU A 127 0.82 2.70 32.76
C GLU A 127 0.60 3.38 34.12
N LEU A 128 -0.24 4.42 34.13
CA LEU A 128 -0.71 5.09 35.35
C LEU A 128 -1.69 4.20 36.10
#